data_AF-A0A062U8V8-F1
#
_entry.id   AF-A0A062U8V8-F1
#
_cell.length_a   1.000
_cell.length_b   1.000
_cell.length_c   1.000
_cell.angle_alpha   90.00
_cell.angle_beta   90.00
_cell.angle_gamma   90.00
#
_symmetry.space_group_name_H-M   'P 1'
#
loop_
_entity.id
_entity.type
_entity.pdbx_description
1 polymer ?
#
loop_
_entity_poly.entity_id
_entity_poly.type
_entity_poly.pdbx_seq_one_letter_code
_entity_poly.pdbx_strand_id
1 'polypeptide(L)'
;MEGELRILYEIIGGAASIAAAIIIFFLLSAGLFRNTFLPALGFLWLMSNDESLAKAYASLATILGITAAYISIKLARRRGMNWKFSAPAFVSIFVIVTWLMLTVSLEVARRVAIAKFDADASTQHSVLWSYHRALEPFKTHPHAAALKDCRIYIWSYKSMSFIELSPDAYKRAAPNAWVKSCTQTTD
;
A
#
# COMPACT_ATOMS: atom_id res chain seq x y z
N MET A 1 35.96 0.45 36.01
CA MET A 1 35.21 1.71 35.82
C MET A 1 35.07 2.09 34.34
N GLU A 2 36.14 2.14 33.53
CA GLU A 2 36.03 2.47 32.08
C GLU A 2 35.18 1.48 31.26
N GLY A 3 35.25 0.18 31.56
CA GLY A 3 34.43 -0.85 30.88
C GLY A 3 32.92 -0.71 31.10
N GLU A 4 32.50 -0.36 32.32
CA GLU A 4 31.08 -0.19 32.66
C GLU A 4 30.48 1.06 32.00
N LEU A 5 31.25 2.16 31.96
CA LEU A 5 30.88 3.38 31.25
C LEU A 5 30.67 3.15 29.74
N ARG A 6 31.50 2.31 29.12
CA ARG A 6 31.36 1.96 27.70
C ARG A 6 30.09 1.17 27.43
N ILE A 7 29.78 0.17 28.27
CA ILE A 7 28.56 -0.64 28.15
C ILE A 7 27.33 0.25 28.29
N LEU A 8 27.31 1.14 29.29
CA LEU A 8 26.21 2.07 29.49
C LEU A 8 26.00 2.99 28.28
N TYR A 9 27.08 3.50 27.68
CA TYR A 9 27.03 4.34 26.49
C TYR A 9 26.50 3.60 25.25
N GLU A 10 26.89 2.34 25.06
CA GLU A 10 26.38 1.49 23.98
C GLU A 10 24.88 1.18 24.17
N ILE A 11 24.44 0.91 25.39
CA ILE A 11 23.01 0.70 25.70
C ILE A 11 22.20 1.96 25.42
N ILE A 12 22.64 3.12 25.92
CA ILE A 12 21.94 4.40 25.72
C ILE A 12 21.91 4.77 24.23
N GLY A 13 23.02 4.58 23.51
CA GLY A 13 23.07 4.81 22.08
C GLY A 13 22.10 3.90 21.29
N GLY A 14 21.91 2.67 21.75
CA GLY A 14 21.03 1.70 21.12
C GLY A 14 19.57 2.07 21.33
N ALA A 15 19.19 2.42 22.55
CA ALA A 15 17.86 2.89 22.88
C ALA A 15 17.48 4.15 22.07
N ALA A 16 18.39 5.13 21.98
CA ALA A 16 18.18 6.33 21.18
C ALA A 16 18.01 6.02 19.68
N SER A 17 18.81 5.09 19.14
CA SER A 17 18.71 4.64 17.75
C SER A 17 17.37 3.96 17.46
N ILE A 18 16.84 3.17 18.38
CA ILE A 18 15.53 2.51 18.24
C ILE A 18 14.41 3.56 18.31
N ALA A 19 14.47 4.48 19.27
CA ALA A 19 13.49 5.56 19.39
C ALA A 19 13.44 6.41 18.11
N ALA A 20 14.60 6.76 17.54
CA ALA A 20 14.68 7.47 16.27
C ALA A 20 14.05 6.66 15.12
N ALA A 21 14.26 5.35 15.08
CA ALA A 21 13.67 4.48 14.06
C ALA A 21 12.13 4.44 14.16
N ILE A 22 11.58 4.38 15.38
CA ILE A 22 10.13 4.44 15.62
C ILE A 22 9.56 5.79 15.18
N ILE A 23 10.22 6.90 15.53
CA ILE A 23 9.78 8.24 15.11
C ILE A 23 9.77 8.35 13.59
N ILE A 24 10.84 7.91 12.92
CA ILE A 24 10.92 7.94 11.45
C ILE A 24 9.85 7.07 10.81
N PHE A 25 9.55 5.89 11.37
CA PHE A 25 8.45 5.05 10.89
C PHE A 25 7.13 5.82 10.88
N PHE A 26 6.78 6.50 11.98
CA PHE A 26 5.55 7.28 12.08
C PHE A 26 5.57 8.50 11.15
N LEU A 27 6.70 9.21 11.02
CA LEU A 27 6.83 10.35 10.12
C LEU A 27 6.67 9.94 8.65
N LEU A 28 7.33 8.86 8.22
CA LEU A 28 7.19 8.33 6.87
C LEU A 28 5.77 7.84 6.61
N SER A 29 5.15 7.16 7.57
CA SER A 29 3.75 6.71 7.47
C SER A 29 2.79 7.90 7.36
N ALA A 30 2.98 8.94 8.15
CA ALA A 30 2.17 10.16 8.06
C ALA A 30 2.37 10.87 6.71
N GLY A 31 3.60 10.97 6.22
CA GLY A 31 3.90 11.61 4.94
C GLY A 31 3.32 10.87 3.74
N LEU A 32 3.47 9.54 3.70
CA LEU A 32 3.00 8.72 2.60
C LEU A 32 1.47 8.60 2.53
N PHE A 33 0.79 8.62 3.68
CA PHE A 33 -0.62 8.27 3.76
C PHE A 33 -1.50 9.34 4.40
N ARG A 34 -0.99 10.55 4.67
CA ARG A 34 -1.70 11.66 5.35
C ARG A 34 -2.33 11.32 6.72
N ASN A 35 -2.13 10.09 7.23
CA ASN A 35 -2.61 9.62 8.51
C ASN A 35 -1.58 8.60 9.06
N THR A 36 -1.14 8.82 10.29
CA THR A 36 -0.04 8.11 10.94
C THR A 36 -0.33 6.63 11.20
N PHE A 37 -1.61 6.24 11.32
CA PHE A 37 -2.01 4.90 11.81
C PHE A 37 -2.61 3.97 10.74
N LEU A 38 -3.30 4.53 9.75
CA LEU A 38 -3.94 3.75 8.68
C LEU A 38 -3.00 2.84 7.86
N PRO A 39 -1.71 3.13 7.66
CA PRO A 39 -0.85 2.29 6.82
C PRO A 39 -0.39 1.01 7.49
N ALA A 40 -0.02 1.12 8.78
CA ALA A 40 0.35 -0.03 9.59
C ALA A 40 -0.87 -0.96 9.73
N LEU A 41 -2.05 -0.38 9.97
CA LEU A 41 -3.31 -1.12 10.05
C LEU A 41 -3.75 -1.66 8.68
N GLY A 42 -3.57 -0.92 7.60
CA GLY A 42 -3.92 -1.34 6.24
C GLY A 42 -3.02 -2.47 5.74
N PHE A 43 -1.73 -2.43 6.06
CA PHE A 43 -0.79 -3.52 5.79
C PHE A 43 -1.13 -4.75 6.62
N LEU A 44 -1.39 -4.60 7.92
CA LEU A 44 -1.85 -5.70 8.78
C LEU A 44 -3.19 -6.27 8.31
N TRP A 45 -4.12 -5.43 7.86
CA TRP A 45 -5.41 -5.83 7.33
C TRP A 45 -5.29 -6.59 6.00
N LEU A 46 -4.35 -6.18 5.14
CA LEU A 46 -4.06 -6.92 3.91
C LEU A 46 -3.47 -8.30 4.23
N MET A 47 -2.62 -8.38 5.25
CA MET A 47 -1.99 -9.63 5.70
C MET A 47 -2.96 -10.55 6.47
N SER A 48 -3.98 -9.99 7.12
CA SER A 48 -4.98 -10.74 7.89
C SER A 48 -6.12 -11.29 7.05
N ASN A 49 -6.29 -10.84 5.80
CA ASN A 49 -7.30 -11.40 4.91
C ASN A 49 -6.83 -12.75 4.34
N ASP A 50 -7.74 -13.73 4.29
CA ASP A 50 -7.48 -15.09 3.80
C ASP A 50 -7.32 -15.19 2.27
N GLU A 51 -7.50 -14.09 1.55
CA GLU A 51 -7.35 -14.09 0.10
C GLU A 51 -5.86 -14.18 -0.29
N SER A 52 -5.50 -15.32 -0.89
CA SER A 52 -4.12 -15.75 -1.07
C SER A 52 -3.28 -14.78 -1.90
N LEU A 53 -3.88 -14.07 -2.85
CA LEU A 53 -3.14 -13.26 -3.82
C LEU A 53 -2.68 -11.91 -3.25
N ALA A 54 -3.55 -11.16 -2.58
CA ALA A 54 -3.17 -9.89 -1.94
C ALA A 54 -2.10 -10.12 -0.86
N LYS A 55 -2.26 -11.20 -0.07
CA LYS A 55 -1.29 -11.66 0.92
C LYS A 55 0.06 -12.05 0.29
N ALA A 56 0.05 -12.72 -0.86
CA ALA A 56 1.28 -13.07 -1.58
C ALA A 56 2.06 -11.82 -2.02
N TYR A 57 1.38 -10.80 -2.58
CA TYR A 57 2.03 -9.55 -2.97
C TYR A 57 2.61 -8.79 -1.77
N ALA A 58 1.87 -8.69 -0.66
CA ALA A 58 2.41 -8.05 0.55
C ALA A 58 3.59 -8.81 1.13
N SER A 59 3.51 -10.14 1.20
CA SER A 59 4.61 -10.98 1.69
C SER A 59 5.88 -10.79 0.84
N LEU A 60 5.73 -10.81 -0.49
CA LEU A 60 6.85 -10.59 -1.40
C LEU A 60 7.44 -9.18 -1.24
N ALA A 61 6.60 -8.15 -1.17
CA ALA A 61 7.04 -6.77 -0.96
C ALA A 61 7.82 -6.60 0.36
N THR A 62 7.38 -7.26 1.44
CA THR A 62 8.07 -7.25 2.74
C THR A 62 9.42 -7.94 2.67
N ILE A 63 9.50 -9.13 2.05
CA ILE A 63 10.77 -9.86 1.89
C ILE A 63 11.77 -9.02 1.10
N LEU A 64 11.32 -8.41 0.00
CA LEU A 64 12.15 -7.52 -0.81
C LEU A 64 12.58 -6.27 -0.03
N GLY A 65 11.68 -5.68 0.74
CA GLY A 65 11.97 -4.53 1.61
C GLY A 65 13.04 -4.85 2.66
N ILE A 66 12.90 -5.98 3.38
CA ILE A 66 13.88 -6.43 4.38
C ILE A 66 15.24 -6.69 3.71
N THR A 67 15.23 -7.38 2.57
CA THR A 67 16.45 -7.72 1.82
C THR A 67 17.17 -6.45 1.37
N ALA A 68 16.45 -5.50 0.78
CA ALA A 68 17.00 -4.23 0.32
C ALA A 68 17.56 -3.40 1.48
N ALA A 69 16.83 -3.30 2.60
CA ALA A 69 17.29 -2.60 3.79
C ALA A 69 18.56 -3.26 4.37
N TYR A 70 18.57 -4.58 4.52
CA TYR A 70 19.73 -5.31 5.03
C TYR A 70 20.98 -5.11 4.16
N ILE A 71 20.86 -5.28 2.83
CA ILE A 71 21.98 -5.12 1.90
C ILE A 71 22.51 -3.67 1.96
N SER A 72 21.61 -2.69 1.96
CA SER A 72 21.97 -1.26 1.98
C SER A 72 22.72 -0.89 3.26
N ILE A 73 22.24 -1.35 4.42
CA ILE A 73 22.91 -1.11 5.70
C ILE A 73 24.25 -1.83 5.77
N LYS A 74 24.33 -3.08 5.29
CA LYS A 74 25.60 -3.83 5.24
C LYS A 74 26.63 -3.11 4.38
N LEU A 75 26.24 -2.58 3.22
CA LEU A 75 27.11 -1.81 2.34
C LEU A 75 27.51 -0.47 2.95
N ALA A 76 26.57 0.25 3.56
CA ALA A 76 26.84 1.54 4.19
C ALA A 76 27.79 1.39 5.40
N ARG A 77 27.65 0.32 6.19
CA ARG A 77 28.59 0.01 7.29
C ARG A 77 30.00 -0.29 6.79
N ARG A 78 30.15 -0.97 5.65
CA ARG A 78 31.46 -1.16 5.00
C ARG A 78 32.11 0.16 4.57
N ARG A 79 31.31 1.22 4.36
CA ARG A 79 31.77 2.58 4.01
C ARG A 79 31.90 3.51 5.23
N GLY A 80 31.87 2.98 6.45
CA GLY A 80 32.09 3.76 7.67
C GLY A 80 30.85 4.39 8.29
N MET A 81 29.64 4.00 7.88
CA MET A 81 28.41 4.47 8.54
C MET A 81 28.40 4.10 10.03
N ASN A 82 28.15 5.10 10.88
CA ASN A 82 28.05 4.91 12.32
C ASN A 82 26.85 4.01 12.67
N TRP A 83 27.05 3.08 13.60
CA TRP A 83 26.03 2.12 14.04
C TRP A 83 24.75 2.81 14.57
N LYS A 84 24.87 4.00 15.16
CA LYS A 84 23.75 4.80 15.69
C LYS A 84 22.71 5.20 14.62
N PHE A 85 23.11 5.24 13.34
CA PHE A 85 22.21 5.54 12.23
C PHE A 85 21.70 4.29 11.52
N SER A 86 22.18 3.10 11.89
CA SER A 86 21.85 1.86 11.18
C SER A 86 20.38 1.48 11.34
N ALA A 87 19.81 1.58 12.54
CA ALA A 87 18.40 1.21 12.75
C ALA A 87 17.42 2.19 12.10
N PRO A 88 17.57 3.53 12.24
CA PRO A 88 16.70 4.49 11.56
C PRO A 88 16.77 4.34 10.03
N ALA A 89 17.98 4.22 9.47
CA ALA A 89 18.16 4.02 8.04
C ALA A 89 17.56 2.69 7.56
N PHE A 90 17.70 1.61 8.34
CA PHE A 90 17.08 0.32 8.03
C PHE A 90 15.57 0.46 7.89
N VAL A 91 14.93 1.08 8.89
CA VAL A 91 13.48 1.27 8.91
C VAL A 91 13.02 2.17 7.77
N SER A 92 13.74 3.26 7.46
CA SER A 92 13.41 4.11 6.32
C SER A 92 13.41 3.35 5.00
N ILE A 93 14.50 2.61 4.74
CA ILE A 93 14.64 1.86 3.49
C ILE A 93 13.59 0.76 3.42
N PHE A 94 13.38 0.03 4.51
CA PHE A 94 12.37 -1.03 4.59
C PHE A 94 10.97 -0.49 4.26
N VAL A 95 10.55 0.61 4.90
CA VAL A 95 9.22 1.22 4.69
C VAL A 95 9.07 1.70 3.25
N ILE A 96 10.05 2.45 2.73
CA ILE A 96 10.00 3.03 1.38
C ILE A 96 9.94 1.92 0.32
N VAL A 97 10.84 0.93 0.40
CA VAL A 97 10.90 -0.14 -0.58
C VAL A 97 9.65 -1.01 -0.52
N THR A 98 9.21 -1.40 0.68
CA THR A 98 7.99 -2.23 0.83
C THR A 98 6.77 -1.50 0.25
N TRP A 99 6.62 -0.21 0.55
CA TRP A 99 5.52 0.61 0.05
C TRP A 99 5.54 0.75 -1.48
N LEU A 100 6.71 1.04 -2.07
CA LEU A 100 6.87 1.14 -3.52
C LEU A 100 6.53 -0.18 -4.20
N MET A 101 7.11 -1.29 -3.72
CA MET A 101 6.90 -2.61 -4.30
C MET A 101 5.42 -3.03 -4.23
N LEU A 102 4.77 -2.82 -3.09
CA LEU A 102 3.34 -3.11 -2.94
C LEU A 102 2.50 -2.26 -3.89
N THR A 103 2.74 -0.94 -3.93
CA THR A 103 2.00 0.00 -4.79
C THR A 103 2.11 -0.39 -6.26
N VAL A 104 3.32 -0.67 -6.74
CA VAL A 104 3.57 -1.10 -8.12
C VAL A 104 2.90 -2.44 -8.41
N SER A 105 3.03 -3.41 -7.51
CA SER A 105 2.44 -4.74 -7.69
C SER A 105 0.92 -4.69 -7.80
N LEU A 106 0.26 -3.91 -6.93
CA LEU A 106 -1.18 -3.72 -6.96
C LEU A 106 -1.63 -3.00 -8.24
N GLU A 107 -0.89 -2.00 -8.69
CA GLU A 107 -1.18 -1.26 -9.93
C GLU A 107 -1.05 -2.18 -11.15
N VAL A 108 0.01 -2.98 -11.23
CA VAL A 108 0.24 -3.95 -12.32
C VAL A 108 -0.86 -5.01 -12.32
N ALA A 109 -1.16 -5.62 -11.18
CA ALA A 109 -2.19 -6.64 -11.07
C ALA A 109 -3.56 -6.11 -11.50
N ARG A 110 -3.92 -4.88 -11.08
CA ARG A 110 -5.16 -4.21 -11.49
C ARG A 110 -5.20 -3.96 -13.00
N ARG A 111 -4.12 -3.47 -13.60
CA ARG A 111 -4.04 -3.24 -15.06
C ARG A 111 -4.18 -4.53 -15.87
N VAL A 112 -3.51 -5.60 -15.43
CA VAL A 112 -3.64 -6.92 -16.04
C VAL A 112 -5.07 -7.43 -15.92
N ALA A 113 -5.71 -7.26 -14.77
CA ALA A 113 -7.10 -7.66 -14.59
C ALA A 113 -8.07 -6.86 -15.46
N ILE A 114 -7.91 -5.53 -15.57
CA ILE A 114 -8.71 -4.68 -16.47
C ILE A 114 -8.58 -5.16 -17.91
N ALA A 115 -7.35 -5.40 -18.39
CA ALA A 115 -7.10 -5.85 -19.76
C ALA A 115 -7.74 -7.22 -20.03
N LYS A 116 -7.75 -8.13 -19.05
CA LYS A 116 -8.37 -9.46 -19.16
C LYS A 116 -9.88 -9.44 -19.01
N PHE A 117 -10.43 -8.48 -18.27
CA PHE A 117 -11.86 -8.40 -17.98
C PHE A 117 -12.68 -8.07 -19.23
N ASP A 118 -12.06 -7.42 -20.23
CA ASP A 118 -12.67 -7.07 -21.51
C ASP A 118 -13.98 -6.30 -21.29
N ALA A 119 -13.83 -5.10 -20.71
CA ALA A 119 -14.94 -4.22 -20.35
C ALA A 119 -15.35 -3.36 -21.54
N ASP A 120 -16.66 -3.12 -21.69
CA ASP A 120 -17.21 -2.16 -22.65
C ASP A 120 -16.71 -0.74 -22.38
N ALA A 121 -16.58 -0.40 -21.09
CA ALA A 121 -15.99 0.84 -20.62
C ALA A 121 -15.29 0.62 -19.28
N SER A 122 -14.22 1.36 -19.01
CA SER A 122 -13.59 1.34 -17.69
C SER A 122 -13.14 2.74 -17.26
N THR A 123 -13.20 2.99 -15.96
CA THR A 123 -12.52 4.13 -15.32
C THR A 123 -11.45 3.59 -14.39
N GLN A 124 -10.34 4.30 -14.31
CA GLN A 124 -9.29 3.95 -13.39
C GLN A 124 -8.59 5.18 -12.86
N HIS A 125 -8.18 5.09 -11.60
CA HIS A 125 -7.26 6.00 -10.96
C HIS A 125 -6.02 5.24 -10.52
N SER A 126 -4.90 5.95 -10.35
CA SER A 126 -3.70 5.32 -9.81
C SER A 126 -3.92 4.86 -8.37
N VAL A 127 -3.22 3.80 -7.97
CA VAL A 127 -3.18 3.34 -6.57
C VAL A 127 -2.77 4.48 -5.61
N LEU A 128 -1.88 5.38 -6.03
CA LEU A 128 -1.48 6.54 -5.23
C LEU A 128 -2.61 7.55 -5.04
N TRP A 129 -3.30 7.92 -6.12
CA TRP A 129 -4.45 8.80 -6.05
C TRP A 129 -5.54 8.24 -5.13
N SER A 130 -5.72 6.92 -5.24
CA SER A 130 -6.62 6.12 -4.43
C SER A 130 -6.31 6.18 -2.94
N TYR A 131 -5.04 6.03 -2.54
CA TYR A 131 -4.63 6.19 -1.14
C TYR A 131 -4.88 7.60 -0.62
N HIS A 132 -4.65 8.64 -1.44
CA HIS A 132 -4.90 10.02 -1.03
C HIS A 132 -6.38 10.35 -0.85
N ARG A 133 -7.27 9.75 -1.65
CA ARG A 133 -8.71 9.99 -1.57
C ARG A 133 -9.47 9.06 -0.63
N ALA A 134 -8.92 7.91 -0.27
CA ALA A 134 -9.53 6.97 0.69
C ALA A 134 -9.75 7.59 2.09
N LEU A 135 -9.15 8.75 2.36
CA LEU A 135 -9.27 9.50 3.61
C LEU A 135 -10.43 10.49 3.63
N GLU A 136 -11.10 10.74 2.50
CA GLU A 136 -12.29 11.57 2.50
C GLU A 136 -13.42 10.79 3.17
N PRO A 137 -13.92 11.24 4.34
CA PRO A 137 -15.01 10.55 4.99
C PRO A 137 -16.22 10.56 4.07
N PHE A 138 -16.80 9.38 3.85
CA PHE A 138 -18.09 9.16 3.15
C PHE A 138 -18.11 9.15 1.61
N LYS A 139 -16.97 9.03 0.91
CA LYS A 139 -16.98 8.81 -0.54
C LYS A 139 -16.41 7.46 -0.94
N THR A 140 -17.29 6.53 -1.32
CA THR A 140 -16.92 5.32 -2.06
C THR A 140 -16.45 5.72 -3.45
N HIS A 141 -15.17 6.05 -3.57
CA HIS A 141 -14.54 6.29 -4.87
C HIS A 141 -13.95 4.96 -5.35
N PRO A 142 -14.57 4.29 -6.34
CA PRO A 142 -14.02 3.06 -6.87
C PRO A 142 -12.64 3.36 -7.48
N HIS A 143 -11.63 2.61 -7.03
CA HIS A 143 -10.26 2.74 -7.52
C HIS A 143 -10.15 2.44 -9.02
N ALA A 144 -10.94 1.46 -9.45
CA ALA A 144 -11.31 1.26 -10.82
C ALA A 144 -12.75 0.74 -10.84
N ALA A 145 -13.46 1.10 -11.90
CA ALA A 145 -14.78 0.58 -12.22
C ALA A 145 -14.76 0.10 -13.67
N ALA A 146 -15.57 -0.91 -13.97
CA ALA A 146 -15.75 -1.46 -15.30
C ALA A 146 -17.24 -1.64 -15.59
N LEU A 147 -17.64 -1.38 -16.82
CA LEU A 147 -18.96 -1.67 -17.37
C LEU A 147 -18.80 -2.87 -18.31
N LYS A 148 -19.61 -3.91 -18.12
CA LYS A 148 -19.67 -5.06 -19.01
C LYS A 148 -21.09 -5.59 -19.08
N ASP A 149 -21.64 -5.74 -20.28
CA ASP A 149 -23.00 -6.24 -20.50
C ASP A 149 -24.04 -5.46 -19.67
N CYS A 150 -23.85 -4.14 -19.59
CA CYS A 150 -24.64 -3.23 -18.75
C CYS A 150 -24.70 -3.54 -17.25
N ARG A 151 -23.74 -4.31 -16.75
CA ARG A 151 -23.47 -4.52 -15.34
C ARG A 151 -22.22 -3.75 -14.93
N ILE A 152 -22.26 -3.15 -13.75
CA ILE A 152 -21.15 -2.35 -13.23
C ILE A 152 -20.38 -3.18 -12.22
N TYR A 153 -19.08 -3.22 -12.43
CA TYR A 153 -18.13 -3.89 -11.57
C TYR A 153 -17.18 -2.88 -10.94
N ILE A 154 -16.75 -3.14 -9.70
CA ILE A 154 -15.69 -2.39 -9.05
C ILE A 154 -14.50 -3.27 -8.75
N TRP A 155 -13.32 -2.66 -8.75
CA TRP A 155 -12.10 -3.34 -8.35
C TRP A 155 -12.03 -3.52 -6.84
N SER A 156 -11.87 -4.77 -6.40
CA SER A 156 -11.62 -5.13 -5.01
C SER A 156 -10.15 -5.45 -4.81
N TYR A 157 -9.43 -4.68 -3.98
CA TYR A 157 -8.06 -5.02 -3.58
C TYR A 157 -7.99 -6.23 -2.65
N LYS A 158 -9.13 -6.62 -2.04
CA LYS A 158 -9.19 -7.83 -1.21
C LYS A 158 -9.12 -9.07 -2.11
N SER A 159 -9.96 -9.12 -3.13
CA SER A 159 -10.05 -10.27 -4.03
C SER A 159 -9.21 -10.16 -5.28
N MET A 160 -8.55 -9.02 -5.47
CA MET A 160 -7.76 -8.72 -6.66
C MET A 160 -8.56 -9.02 -7.94
N SER A 161 -9.86 -8.70 -7.92
CA SER A 161 -10.82 -9.00 -8.98
C SER A 161 -11.89 -7.91 -9.08
N PHE A 162 -12.60 -7.93 -10.21
CA PHE A 162 -13.82 -7.16 -10.38
C PHE A 162 -14.99 -7.87 -9.70
N ILE A 163 -15.71 -7.14 -8.86
CA ILE A 163 -16.92 -7.61 -8.19
C ILE A 163 -18.13 -6.83 -8.72
N GLU A 164 -19.20 -7.55 -9.04
CA GLU A 164 -20.45 -6.93 -9.51
C GLU A 164 -21.06 -6.12 -8.37
N LEU A 165 -21.45 -4.88 -8.68
CA LEU A 165 -22.21 -4.06 -7.74
C LEU A 165 -23.70 -4.41 -7.81
N SER A 166 -24.42 -4.20 -6.71
CA SER A 166 -25.88 -4.27 -6.77
C SER A 166 -26.44 -3.07 -7.55
N PRO A 167 -27.62 -3.19 -8.17
CA PRO A 167 -28.26 -2.08 -8.87
C PRO A 167 -28.39 -0.79 -8.05
N ASP A 168 -28.60 -0.91 -6.74
CA ASP A 168 -28.66 0.24 -5.82
C ASP A 168 -27.31 0.94 -5.63
N ALA A 169 -26.21 0.18 -5.70
CA ALA A 169 -24.86 0.72 -5.60
C ALA A 169 -24.40 1.39 -6.90
N TYR A 170 -24.97 1.02 -8.06
CA TYR A 170 -24.63 1.59 -9.37
C TYR A 170 -24.77 3.11 -9.39
N LYS A 171 -25.89 3.63 -8.89
CA LYS A 171 -26.21 5.07 -8.91
C LYS A 171 -25.21 5.93 -8.14
N ARG A 172 -24.47 5.34 -7.19
CA ARG A 172 -23.47 6.04 -6.37
C ARG A 172 -22.05 5.93 -6.91
N ALA A 173 -21.76 4.83 -7.61
CA ALA A 173 -20.39 4.49 -8.01
C ALA A 173 -20.10 4.72 -9.49
N ALA A 174 -21.11 4.64 -10.37
CA ALA A 174 -20.91 4.71 -11.81
C ALA A 174 -20.99 6.14 -12.37
N PRO A 175 -20.19 6.47 -13.39
CA PRO A 175 -20.39 7.68 -14.18
C PRO A 175 -21.80 7.74 -14.76
N ASN A 176 -22.44 8.91 -14.72
CA ASN A 176 -23.78 9.12 -15.29
C ASN A 176 -23.91 8.71 -16.76
N ALA A 177 -22.80 8.78 -17.52
CA ALA A 177 -22.76 8.35 -18.92
C ALA A 177 -23.08 6.86 -19.08
N TRP A 178 -22.57 6.00 -18.19
CA TRP A 178 -22.78 4.55 -18.22
C TRP A 178 -24.22 4.18 -17.88
N VAL A 179 -24.81 4.87 -16.91
CA VAL A 179 -26.21 4.67 -16.53
C VAL A 179 -27.13 4.98 -17.71
N LYS A 180 -26.88 6.10 -18.41
CA LYS A 180 -27.69 6.53 -19.55
C LYS A 180 -27.60 5.58 -20.74
N SER A 181 -26.39 5.09 -21.07
CA SER A 181 -26.20 4.18 -22.21
C SER A 181 -26.93 2.85 -22.00
N CYS A 182 -26.98 2.35 -20.76
CA CYS A 182 -27.55 1.04 -20.47
C CYS A 182 -29.08 1.03 -20.31
N THR A 183 -29.69 2.15 -19.93
CA THR A 183 -31.16 2.28 -19.88
C THR A 183 -31.82 2.37 -21.26
N GLN A 184 -31.06 2.67 -22.32
CA GLN A 184 -31.60 2.85 -23.68
C GLN A 184 -31.71 1.55 -24.48
N THR A 185 -31.21 0.42 -23.94
CA THR A 185 -31.12 -0.88 -24.63
C THR A 185 -32.21 -1.88 -24.21
N THR A 186 -33.17 -1.48 -23.38
CA THR A 186 -34.24 -2.34 -22.83
C THR A 186 -35.62 -2.12 -23.43
N ASP A 187 -35.70 -1.54 -24.63
CA ASP A 187 -36.95 -1.44 -25.42
C ASP A 187 -36.99 -2.49 -26.55
#